data_AF-A0A257CDG2-F1
#
_entry.id   AF-A0A257CDG2-F1
#
_cell.length_a   1.000
_cell.length_b   1.000
_cell.length_c   1.000
_cell.angle_alpha   90.00
_cell.angle_beta   90.00
_cell.angle_gamma   90.00
#
_symmetry.space_group_name_H-M   'P 1'
#
loop_
_entity.id
_entity.type
_entity.pdbx_description
1 polymer ?
#
loop_
_entity_poly.entity_id
_entity_poly.type
_entity_poly.pdbx_seq_one_letter_code
_entity_poly.pdbx_strand_id
1 'polypeptide(L)'
;MTRPAPKIAIAQPRMFWTSSENIAESISIATNAAELGAQICVFPELSVTGYHRRIRDEAIPAIVEPSLQRMKLCAKQLQMTLAVGLPTFCSNGGIRNAYMFIDSQGEELATVEKRGLTEPEATFFVRGSGTTSCSTDRPELQRCDMSRDRGH
;
A
#
# COMPACT_ATOMS: atom_id res chain seq x y z
N MET A 1 -13.14 -6.01 26.72
CA MET A 1 -11.87 -5.24 26.66
C MET A 1 -11.80 -4.55 25.31
N THR A 2 -11.68 -3.23 25.26
CA THR A 2 -11.54 -2.47 24.00
C THR A 2 -10.13 -2.67 23.44
N ARG A 3 -10.01 -3.11 22.19
CA ARG A 3 -8.72 -3.26 21.52
C ARG A 3 -7.99 -1.90 21.50
N PRO A 4 -6.70 -1.82 21.85
CA PRO A 4 -5.96 -0.57 21.76
C PRO A 4 -6.01 -0.04 20.31
N ALA A 5 -6.06 1.28 20.17
CA ALA A 5 -6.03 1.93 18.85
C ALA A 5 -4.75 1.51 18.09
N PRO A 6 -4.84 1.28 16.78
CA PRO A 6 -3.66 0.92 16.00
C PRO A 6 -2.65 2.08 16.01
N LYS A 7 -1.37 1.74 16.15
CA LYS A 7 -0.24 2.63 15.89
C LYS A 7 0.00 2.69 14.38
N ILE A 8 -0.07 3.89 13.84
CA ILE A 8 0.07 4.17 12.41
C ILE A 8 1.35 4.97 12.19
N ALA A 9 2.20 4.51 11.28
CA ALA A 9 3.34 5.25 10.77
C ALA A 9 2.94 5.98 9.48
N ILE A 10 3.27 7.27 9.41
CA ILE A 10 3.15 8.08 8.20
C ILE A 10 4.56 8.32 7.67
N ALA A 11 4.89 7.72 6.54
CA ALA A 11 6.21 7.78 5.97
C ALA A 11 6.42 9.08 5.17
N GLN A 12 7.55 9.75 5.41
CA GLN A 12 8.03 10.87 4.61
C GLN A 12 9.41 10.53 4.01
N PRO A 13 9.46 9.61 3.03
CA PRO A 13 10.70 9.16 2.39
C PRO A 13 11.34 10.25 1.53
N ARG A 14 12.62 10.07 1.23
CA ARG A 14 13.22 10.71 0.04
C ARG A 14 12.60 10.07 -1.21
N MET A 15 12.25 10.89 -2.20
CA MET A 15 11.77 10.41 -3.49
C MET A 15 12.92 10.35 -4.49
N PHE A 16 13.15 9.16 -5.01
CA PHE A 16 14.13 8.86 -6.03
C PHE A 16 13.46 8.78 -7.41
N TRP A 17 14.30 8.71 -8.44
CA TRP A 17 13.87 8.70 -9.84
C TRP A 17 13.60 7.29 -10.36
N THR A 18 14.00 6.26 -9.61
CA THR A 18 13.81 4.86 -10.00
C THR A 18 12.97 4.13 -8.97
N SER A 19 12.13 3.22 -9.43
CA SER A 19 11.30 2.41 -8.55
C SER A 19 12.14 1.54 -7.62
N SER A 20 13.30 1.06 -8.09
CA SER A 20 14.20 0.24 -7.27
C SER A 20 14.71 0.97 -6.01
N GLU A 21 15.15 2.22 -6.16
CA GLU A 21 15.61 3.06 -5.06
C GLU A 21 14.46 3.40 -4.11
N ASN A 22 13.31 3.78 -4.66
CA ASN A 22 12.11 4.10 -3.89
C ASN A 22 11.62 2.91 -3.04
N ILE A 23 11.66 1.69 -3.60
CA ILE A 23 11.32 0.47 -2.85
C ILE A 23 12.36 0.16 -1.78
N ALA A 24 13.65 0.38 -2.03
CA ALA A 24 14.69 0.17 -1.01
C ALA A 24 14.49 1.10 0.20
N GLU A 25 14.23 2.39 -0.06
CA GLU A 25 13.91 3.38 0.97
C GLU A 25 12.61 3.01 1.72
N SER A 26 11.56 2.64 0.97
CA SER A 26 10.27 2.28 1.55
C SER A 26 10.37 1.06 2.48
N ILE A 27 11.13 0.03 2.08
CA ILE A 27 11.38 -1.14 2.91
C ILE A 27 12.13 -0.75 4.19
N SER A 28 13.17 0.09 4.09
CA SER A 28 13.92 0.55 5.27
C SER A 28 13.01 1.28 6.27
N ILE A 29 12.15 2.16 5.77
CA ILE A 29 11.19 2.89 6.62
C ILE A 29 10.15 1.93 7.22
N ALA A 30 9.62 0.99 6.45
CA ALA A 30 8.68 -0.01 6.95
C ALA A 30 9.29 -0.85 8.08
N THR A 31 10.55 -1.28 7.93
CA THR A 31 11.28 -2.01 8.98
C THR A 31 11.37 -1.18 10.25
N ASN A 32 11.80 0.09 10.16
CA ASN A 32 11.88 0.98 11.33
C ASN A 32 10.50 1.21 11.97
N ALA A 33 9.44 1.35 11.17
CA ALA A 33 8.08 1.51 11.67
C ALA A 33 7.60 0.26 12.43
N ALA A 34 7.92 -0.93 11.92
CA ALA A 34 7.60 -2.20 12.57
C ALA A 34 8.36 -2.36 13.90
N GLU A 35 9.63 -1.98 13.98
CA GLU A 35 10.41 -1.96 15.23
C GLU A 35 9.78 -1.03 16.29
N LEU A 36 9.18 0.09 15.86
CA LEU A 36 8.42 0.99 16.73
C LEU A 36 7.00 0.50 17.04
N GLY A 37 6.63 -0.69 16.55
CA GLY A 37 5.36 -1.36 16.81
C GLY A 37 4.18 -0.81 16.02
N ALA A 38 4.41 -0.20 14.86
CA ALA A 38 3.33 0.21 13.96
C ALA A 38 2.62 -1.03 13.38
N GLN A 39 1.28 -0.98 13.28
CA GLN A 39 0.49 -2.00 12.59
C GLN A 39 0.15 -1.60 11.15
N ILE A 40 0.26 -0.31 10.82
CA ILE A 40 0.00 0.26 9.50
C ILE A 40 1.12 1.23 9.17
N CYS A 41 1.68 1.14 7.96
CA CYS A 41 2.61 2.13 7.42
C CYS A 41 2.07 2.72 6.11
N VAL A 42 1.93 4.04 6.06
CA VAL A 42 1.29 4.79 4.97
C VAL A 42 2.36 5.58 4.22
N PHE A 43 2.55 5.30 2.94
CA PHE A 43 3.53 5.95 2.08
C PHE A 43 2.93 7.07 1.23
N PRO A 44 3.71 8.02 0.70
CA PRO A 44 3.14 9.10 -0.11
C PRO A 44 2.56 8.63 -1.45
N GLU A 45 1.91 9.55 -2.14
CA GLU A 45 1.48 9.39 -3.53
C GLU A 45 2.63 8.93 -4.44
N LEU A 46 2.33 7.93 -5.27
CA LEU A 46 3.28 7.36 -6.24
C LEU A 46 4.63 6.97 -5.63
N SER A 47 4.65 6.57 -4.35
CA SER A 47 5.85 6.15 -3.63
C SER A 47 6.60 4.98 -4.29
N VAL A 48 5.93 4.16 -5.11
CA VAL A 48 6.58 3.05 -5.82
C VAL A 48 7.46 3.57 -6.96
N THR A 49 6.95 4.47 -7.80
CA THR A 49 7.69 4.97 -8.98
C THR A 49 8.45 6.26 -8.71
N GLY A 50 8.09 6.97 -7.64
CA GLY A 50 8.43 8.37 -7.43
C GLY A 50 7.47 9.29 -8.19
N TYR A 51 7.42 10.54 -7.74
CA TYR A 51 6.63 11.60 -8.39
C TYR A 51 7.55 12.64 -9.02
N HIS A 52 7.85 12.47 -10.30
CA HIS A 52 8.78 13.31 -11.04
C HIS A 52 8.44 13.37 -12.54
N ARG A 53 9.08 14.31 -13.26
CA ARG A 53 8.83 14.56 -14.69
C ARG A 53 9.11 13.40 -15.64
N ARG A 54 9.84 12.37 -15.18
CA ARG A 54 10.16 11.16 -15.96
C ARG A 54 9.34 9.94 -15.52
N ILE A 55 8.22 10.15 -14.83
CA ILE A 55 7.36 9.06 -14.35
C ILE A 55 6.90 8.11 -15.46
N ARG A 56 6.81 8.57 -16.71
CA ARG A 56 6.47 7.73 -17.87
C ARG A 56 7.46 6.58 -18.10
N ASP A 57 8.71 6.76 -17.68
CA ASP A 57 9.76 5.76 -17.83
C ASP A 57 9.67 4.68 -16.73
N GLU A 58 9.02 4.99 -15.61
CA GLU A 58 8.88 4.11 -14.43
C GLU A 58 7.48 3.48 -14.32
N ALA A 59 6.43 4.18 -14.81
CA ALA A 59 5.05 3.71 -14.82
C ALA A 59 4.79 2.71 -15.97
N ILE A 60 5.57 1.63 -15.96
CA ILE A 60 5.52 0.53 -16.93
C ILE A 60 5.24 -0.75 -16.14
N PRO A 61 4.33 -1.65 -16.60
CA PRO A 61 3.99 -2.86 -15.85
C PRO A 61 5.21 -3.71 -15.46
N ALA A 62 6.19 -3.83 -16.36
CA ALA A 62 7.42 -4.59 -16.12
C ALA A 62 8.33 -4.03 -15.00
N ILE A 63 8.13 -2.77 -14.59
CA ILE A 63 8.86 -2.12 -13.50
C ILE A 63 8.01 -2.08 -12.22
N VAL A 64 6.74 -1.74 -12.37
CA VAL A 64 5.81 -1.54 -11.24
C VAL A 64 5.44 -2.87 -10.59
N GLU A 65 5.19 -3.92 -11.38
CA GLU A 65 4.76 -5.21 -10.84
C GLU A 65 5.83 -5.85 -9.94
N PRO A 66 7.11 -5.97 -10.35
CA PRO A 66 8.16 -6.47 -9.44
C PRO A 66 8.34 -5.60 -8.19
N SER A 67 8.16 -4.28 -8.32
CA SER A 67 8.26 -3.33 -7.21
C SER A 67 7.13 -3.52 -6.20
N LEU A 68 5.90 -3.72 -6.68
CA LEU A 68 4.74 -4.06 -5.86
C LEU A 68 4.94 -5.41 -5.15
N GLN A 69 5.44 -6.43 -5.85
CA GLN A 69 5.71 -7.74 -5.24
C GLN A 69 6.71 -7.65 -4.08
N ARG A 70 7.73 -6.79 -4.18
CA ARG A 70 8.66 -6.52 -3.07
C ARG A 70 7.95 -5.88 -1.86
N MET A 71 7.00 -4.97 -2.10
CA MET A 71 6.19 -4.38 -1.02
C MET A 71 5.24 -5.40 -0.39
N LYS A 72 4.61 -6.27 -1.19
CA LYS A 72 3.78 -7.38 -0.71
C LYS A 72 4.58 -8.35 0.18
N LEU A 73 5.78 -8.70 -0.24
CA LEU A 73 6.70 -9.52 0.57
C LEU A 73 7.10 -8.81 1.87
N CYS A 74 7.41 -7.51 1.81
CA CYS A 74 7.76 -6.70 2.98
C CYS A 74 6.60 -6.66 4.00
N ALA A 75 5.37 -6.41 3.54
CA ALA A 75 4.17 -6.42 4.38
C ALA A 75 4.01 -7.75 5.13
N LYS A 76 4.16 -8.86 4.40
CA LYS A 76 4.12 -10.21 4.95
C LYS A 76 5.22 -10.48 5.98
N GLN A 77 6.46 -10.11 5.67
CA GLN A 77 7.61 -10.32 6.55
C GLN A 77 7.48 -9.53 7.86
N LEU A 78 7.03 -8.28 7.78
CA LEU A 78 6.84 -7.41 8.93
C LEU A 78 5.50 -7.63 9.65
N GLN A 79 4.64 -8.49 9.11
CA GLN A 79 3.28 -8.72 9.62
C GLN A 79 2.48 -7.41 9.78
N MET A 80 2.69 -6.47 8.85
CA MET A 80 2.20 -5.09 8.90
C MET A 80 1.39 -4.75 7.65
N THR A 81 0.32 -3.97 7.81
CA THR A 81 -0.42 -3.44 6.65
C THR A 81 0.37 -2.29 6.03
N LEU A 82 0.49 -2.29 4.71
CA LEU A 82 1.13 -1.19 3.97
C LEU A 82 0.09 -0.49 3.10
N ALA A 83 0.15 0.83 3.04
CA ALA A 83 -0.60 1.62 2.07
C ALA A 83 0.39 2.34 1.16
N VAL A 84 0.40 2.01 -0.12
CA VAL A 84 1.44 2.42 -1.07
C VAL A 84 0.84 3.15 -2.27
N GLY A 85 1.47 4.25 -2.67
CA GLY A 85 1.11 4.98 -3.89
C GLY A 85 1.80 4.37 -5.10
N LEU A 86 1.05 4.07 -6.15
CA LEU A 86 1.56 3.44 -7.37
C LEU A 86 0.65 3.68 -8.58
N PRO A 87 1.16 3.57 -9.81
CA PRO A 87 0.30 3.50 -10.97
C PRO A 87 -0.38 2.13 -11.10
N THR A 88 -1.63 2.12 -11.57
CA THR A 88 -2.34 0.90 -11.99
C THR A 88 -2.70 0.97 -13.47
N PHE A 89 -2.87 -0.20 -14.09
CA PHE A 89 -2.96 -0.32 -15.55
C PHE A 89 -4.33 -0.84 -15.97
N CYS A 90 -4.99 -0.11 -16.88
CA CYS A 90 -6.27 -0.50 -17.46
C CYS A 90 -6.06 -1.41 -18.67
N SER A 91 -7.02 -2.29 -18.94
CA SER A 91 -7.01 -3.16 -20.13
C SER A 91 -6.98 -2.39 -21.46
N ASN A 92 -7.46 -1.15 -21.49
CA ASN A 92 -7.44 -0.27 -22.65
C ASN A 92 -6.13 0.56 -22.79
N GLY A 93 -5.12 0.28 -21.98
CA GLY A 93 -3.83 0.98 -21.98
C GLY A 93 -3.79 2.27 -21.15
N GLY A 94 -4.90 2.68 -20.53
CA GLY A 94 -4.92 3.81 -19.60
C GLY A 94 -4.12 3.52 -18.32
N ILE A 95 -3.42 4.53 -17.80
CA ILE A 95 -2.69 4.42 -16.53
C ILE A 95 -3.42 5.26 -15.50
N ARG A 96 -3.64 4.74 -14.30
CA ARG A 96 -4.26 5.47 -13.19
C ARG A 96 -3.24 5.72 -12.10
N ASN A 97 -3.35 6.87 -11.45
CA ASN A 97 -2.64 7.12 -10.20
C ASN A 97 -3.48 6.53 -9.07
N ALA A 98 -2.93 5.58 -8.32
CA ALA A 98 -3.66 4.82 -7.35
C ALA A 98 -2.93 4.68 -6.02
N TYR A 99 -3.69 4.25 -5.03
CA TYR A 99 -3.24 3.96 -3.70
C TYR A 99 -3.73 2.57 -3.32
N MET A 100 -2.81 1.64 -3.06
CA MET A 100 -3.13 0.24 -2.78
C MET A 100 -2.85 -0.09 -1.31
N PHE A 101 -3.81 -0.77 -0.70
CA PHE A 101 -3.71 -1.31 0.65
C PHE A 101 -3.33 -2.78 0.56
N ILE A 102 -2.24 -3.15 1.22
CA ILE A 102 -1.68 -4.49 1.28
C ILE A 102 -1.80 -4.97 2.74
N ASP A 103 -2.40 -6.13 2.98
CA ASP A 103 -2.53 -6.69 4.32
C ASP A 103 -1.22 -7.29 4.84
N SER A 104 -1.27 -7.75 6.11
CA SER A 104 -0.14 -8.41 6.76
C SER A 104 0.18 -9.81 6.23
N GLN A 105 -0.61 -10.36 5.31
CA GLN A 105 -0.29 -11.58 4.57
C GLN A 105 0.37 -11.27 3.22
N GLY A 106 0.47 -9.99 2.87
CA GLY A 106 0.98 -9.53 1.59
C GLY A 106 -0.07 -9.53 0.49
N GLU A 107 -1.37 -9.62 0.80
CA GLU A 107 -2.45 -9.62 -0.18
C GLU A 107 -3.03 -8.22 -0.38
N GLU A 108 -3.58 -7.97 -1.57
CA GLU A 108 -4.26 -6.71 -1.87
C GLU A 108 -5.63 -6.69 -1.17
N LEU A 109 -5.86 -5.70 -0.32
CA LEU A 109 -7.15 -5.46 0.34
C LEU A 109 -8.07 -4.57 -0.49
N ALA A 110 -7.49 -3.52 -1.06
CA ALA A 110 -8.22 -2.50 -1.80
C ALA A 110 -7.27 -1.62 -2.61
N THR A 111 -7.80 -1.10 -3.70
CA THR A 111 -7.17 -0.05 -4.50
C THR A 111 -8.11 1.16 -4.60
N VAL A 112 -7.55 2.34 -4.35
CA VAL A 112 -8.22 3.64 -4.48
C VAL A 112 -7.57 4.39 -5.62
N GLU A 113 -8.35 4.75 -6.63
CA GLU A 113 -7.86 5.45 -7.82
C GLU A 113 -8.14 6.96 -7.73
N LYS A 114 -7.17 7.79 -8.09
CA LYS A 114 -7.28 9.24 -8.02
C LYS A 114 -8.35 9.76 -8.98
N ARG A 115 -9.35 10.44 -8.42
CA ARG A 115 -10.47 11.06 -9.16
C ARG A 115 -10.18 12.50 -9.55
N GLY A 116 -9.66 13.27 -8.60
CA GLY A 116 -9.29 14.67 -8.76
C GLY A 116 -7.91 14.81 -9.38
N LEU A 117 -7.79 14.54 -10.68
CA LEU A 117 -6.57 14.84 -11.42
C LEU A 117 -6.47 16.34 -11.68
N THR A 118 -5.29 16.88 -11.42
CA THR A 118 -4.89 18.21 -11.92
C THR A 118 -4.76 18.19 -13.45
N GLU A 119 -4.74 19.35 -14.10
CA GLU A 119 -4.56 19.43 -15.55
C GLU A 119 -3.26 18.76 -16.04
N PRO A 120 -2.09 18.95 -15.40
CA PRO A 120 -0.87 18.25 -15.81
C PRO A 120 -0.98 16.74 -15.65
N GLU A 121 -1.59 16.26 -14.56
CA GLU A 121 -1.77 14.82 -14.33
C GLU A 121 -2.69 14.19 -15.36
N ALA A 122 -3.74 14.89 -15.78
CA ALA A 122 -4.68 14.42 -16.79
C ALA A 122 -4.05 14.24 -18.19
N THR A 123 -2.83 14.74 -18.41
CA THR A 123 -2.05 14.48 -19.64
C THR A 123 -1.43 13.08 -19.66
N PHE A 124 -1.39 12.40 -18.52
CA PHE A 124 -0.75 11.09 -18.36
C PHE A 124 -1.66 10.06 -17.71
N PHE A 125 -2.36 10.43 -16.64
CA PHE A 125 -3.25 9.56 -15.90
C PHE A 125 -4.70 9.70 -16.37
N VAL A 126 -5.43 8.59 -16.35
CA VAL A 126 -6.88 8.55 -16.50
C VAL A 126 -7.54 8.61 -15.11
N ARG A 127 -8.73 9.22 -15.04
CA ARG A 127 -9.45 9.37 -13.77
C ARG A 127 -9.91 8.00 -13.25
N GLY A 128 -9.78 7.81 -11.94
CA GLY A 128 -10.41 6.73 -11.21
C GLY A 128 -11.93 6.85 -11.13
N SER A 129 -12.59 5.77 -10.73
CA SER A 129 -14.04 5.75 -10.50
C SER A 129 -14.37 5.20 -9.11
N GLY A 130 -15.52 5.60 -8.55
CA GLY A 130 -16.05 5.04 -7.31
C GLY A 130 -15.41 5.57 -6.01
N THR A 131 -15.70 4.88 -4.93
CA THR A 131 -15.14 5.09 -3.59
C THR A 131 -14.84 3.72 -3.01
N THR A 132 -13.68 3.54 -2.39
CA THR A 132 -13.26 2.25 -1.83
C THR A 132 -13.02 2.38 -0.33
N SER A 133 -13.42 1.37 0.43
CA SER A 133 -13.10 1.21 1.84
C SER A 133 -12.70 -0.23 2.11
N CYS A 134 -11.73 -0.46 2.99
CA CYS A 134 -11.32 -1.80 3.43
C CYS A 134 -11.19 -1.86 4.96
N SER A 135 -11.20 -3.09 5.51
CA SER A 135 -10.88 -3.35 6.90
C SER A 135 -9.58 -4.13 6.99
N THR A 136 -8.75 -3.81 7.96
CA THR A 136 -7.50 -4.52 8.28
C THR A 136 -7.69 -5.51 9.43
N ASP A 137 -8.94 -5.81 9.82
CA ASP A 137 -9.22 -6.78 10.88
C ASP A 137 -8.79 -8.18 10.44
N ARG A 138 -7.80 -8.75 11.14
CA ARG A 138 -7.38 -10.14 10.94
C ARG A 138 -8.53 -11.10 11.28
N PRO A 139 -8.95 -12.00 10.37
CA PRO A 139 -9.97 -13.01 10.67
C PRO A 139 -9.54 -14.03 11.74
N GLU A 140 -8.25 -14.09 12.09
CA GLU A 140 -7.67 -15.15 12.93
C GLU A 140 -8.01 -15.01 14.43
N LEU A 141 -8.45 -13.84 14.90
CA LEU A 141 -8.75 -13.60 16.32
C LEU A 141 -10.23 -13.80 16.73
N GLN A 142 -11.10 -14.23 15.81
CA GLN A 142 -12.49 -14.58 16.13
C GLN A 142 -12.70 -16.07 16.49
N ARG A 143 -11.67 -16.93 16.45
CA ARG A 143 -11.79 -18.38 16.74
C ARG A 143 -11.34 -18.85 18.12
N CYS A 144 -10.94 -17.97 19.02
CA CYS A 144 -10.63 -18.34 20.40
C CYS A 144 -11.52 -17.57 21.38
N ASP A 145 -12.76 -18.01 21.58
CA ASP A 145 -13.36 -18.23 22.93
C ASP A 145 -14.80 -18.79 22.83
N MET A 146 -14.99 -20.04 22.40
CA MET A 146 -16.29 -20.73 22.49
C MET A 146 -16.10 -22.23 22.75
N SER A 147 -15.34 -22.60 23.78
CA SER A 147 -15.34 -23.98 24.29
C SER A 147 -14.74 -24.13 25.70
N ARG A 148 -15.07 -23.23 26.64
CA ARG A 148 -14.89 -23.49 28.07
C ARG A 148 -16.00 -22.87 28.91
N ASP A 149 -17.24 -23.32 28.69
CA ASP A 149 -18.21 -23.34 29.77
C ASP A 149 -19.39 -24.26 29.46
N ARG A 150 -19.24 -25.55 29.76
CA ARG A 150 -20.34 -26.49 30.07
C ARG A 150 -19.79 -27.61 30.94
N GLY A 151 -19.52 -27.29 32.19
CA GLY A 151 -19.72 -28.25 33.27
C GLY A 151 -21.07 -27.94 33.92
N HIS A 152 -21.97 -28.92 33.93
CA HIS A 152 -22.93 -29.28 34.97
C HIS A 152 -23.58 -30.59 34.54
#